data_AF-A0A7Y2K135-F1
#
_entry.id   AF-A0A7Y2K135-F1
#
_cell.length_a   1.000
_cell.length_b   1.000
_cell.length_c   1.000
_cell.angle_alpha   90.00
_cell.angle_beta   90.00
_cell.angle_gamma   90.00
#
_symmetry.space_group_name_H-M   'P 1'
#
loop_
_entity.id
_entity.type
_entity.pdbx_description
1 polymer ?
#
loop_
_entity_poly.entity_id
_entity_poly.type
_entity_poly.pdbx_seq_one_letter_code
_entity_poly.pdbx_strand_id
1 'polypeptide(L)'
;MNFGERLKQTRTGKGLTQPQFAQVAGIEQSYLSKLENDKSVPSAEMFSTILAGLGMDEATFLKEVDADVLATTLCHIPAVTRFTGKTIAAQAHHTRQWLYGAALAWVLGFAMMLAANDGIFFSNKLYKYSSPGVIRAGESENIFQTHRDILGLQLQAGVITPGEMWKQASEFEATRARQATVEWPASRGTVYFEEVDKGRRRFDLVHTEQVQAPGNRILQFLGAIVLACGFVGLFIEWRLRRLKNKLR
;
A
#
# COMPACT_ATOMS: atom_id res chain seq x y z
N MET A 1 30.54 22.54 -15.40
CA MET A 1 31.66 23.03 -16.23
C MET A 1 31.28 22.98 -17.69
N ASN A 2 31.75 23.94 -18.47
CA ASN A 2 31.49 23.99 -19.91
C ASN A 2 32.48 23.09 -20.70
N PHE A 3 32.33 23.07 -22.02
CA PHE A 3 33.19 22.28 -22.90
C PHE A 3 34.65 22.75 -22.88
N GLY A 4 34.89 24.07 -22.99
CA GLY A 4 36.24 24.64 -23.06
C GLY A 4 37.03 24.45 -21.77
N GLU A 5 36.38 24.65 -20.63
CA GLU A 5 36.91 24.38 -19.28
C GLU A 5 37.29 22.92 -19.11
N ARG A 6 36.42 22.00 -19.52
CA ARG A 6 36.69 20.56 -19.44
C ARG A 6 37.87 20.17 -20.33
N LEU A 7 37.93 20.70 -21.55
CA LEU A 7 39.04 20.49 -22.48
C LEU A 7 40.36 20.98 -21.88
N LYS A 8 40.37 22.21 -21.34
CA LYS A 8 41.53 22.82 -20.71
C LYS A 8 41.99 22.01 -19.49
N GLN A 9 41.08 21.64 -18.59
CA GLN A 9 41.39 20.82 -17.41
C GLN A 9 42.00 19.48 -17.80
N THR A 10 41.39 18.78 -18.77
CA THR A 10 41.87 17.46 -19.21
C THR A 10 43.27 17.57 -19.83
N ARG A 11 43.50 18.60 -20.68
CA ARG A 11 44.81 18.87 -21.27
C ARG A 11 45.86 19.16 -20.19
N THR A 12 45.57 20.06 -19.24
CA THR A 12 46.50 20.41 -18.17
C THR A 12 46.76 19.25 -17.22
N GLY A 13 45.76 18.40 -16.96
CA GLY A 13 45.91 17.19 -16.17
C GLY A 13 46.85 16.16 -16.80
N LYS A 14 47.01 16.21 -18.13
CA LYS A 14 48.00 15.42 -18.88
C LYS A 14 49.35 16.12 -19.03
N GLY A 15 49.55 17.29 -18.42
CA GLY A 15 50.79 18.06 -18.51
C GLY A 15 51.08 18.66 -19.89
N LEU A 16 50.09 18.68 -20.79
CA LEU A 16 50.28 19.17 -22.16
C LEU A 16 50.09 20.69 -22.22
N THR A 17 51.03 21.38 -22.86
CA THR A 17 50.83 22.79 -23.21
C THR A 17 49.87 22.92 -24.40
N GLN A 18 49.27 24.11 -24.58
CA GLN A 18 48.35 24.38 -25.68
C GLN A 18 48.96 24.08 -27.08
N PRO A 19 50.20 24.53 -27.42
CA PRO A 19 50.81 24.20 -28.71
C PRO A 19 51.16 22.70 -28.85
N GLN A 20 51.60 22.03 -27.77
CA GLN A 20 51.86 20.59 -27.81
C GLN A 20 50.59 19.79 -28.09
N PHE A 21 49.49 20.12 -27.42
CA PHE A 21 48.21 19.45 -27.67
C PHE A 21 47.66 19.75 -29.06
N ALA A 22 47.79 20.99 -29.54
CA ALA A 22 47.40 21.36 -30.90
C ALA A 22 48.12 20.50 -31.94
N GLN A 23 49.42 20.26 -31.75
CA GLN A 23 50.21 19.38 -32.62
C GLN A 23 49.79 17.91 -32.53
N VAL A 24 49.54 17.40 -31.32
CA VAL A 24 49.07 16.02 -31.09
C VAL A 24 47.69 15.77 -31.68
N ALA A 25 46.77 16.72 -31.54
CA ALA A 25 45.43 16.63 -32.08
C ALA A 25 45.36 16.99 -33.57
N GLY A 26 46.45 17.49 -34.18
CA GLY A 26 46.45 17.90 -35.59
C GLY A 26 45.54 19.10 -35.86
N ILE A 27 45.44 20.04 -34.92
CA ILE A 27 44.58 21.22 -35.00
C ILE A 27 45.39 22.50 -34.86
N GLU A 28 44.88 23.61 -35.39
CA GLU A 28 45.51 24.93 -35.22
C GLU A 28 45.48 25.38 -33.75
N GLN A 29 46.60 25.89 -33.24
CA GLN A 29 46.68 26.40 -31.86
C GLN A 29 45.66 27.53 -31.62
N SER A 30 45.48 28.40 -32.62
CA SER A 30 44.51 29.50 -32.56
C SER A 30 43.06 28.98 -32.44
N TYR A 31 42.76 27.84 -33.06
CA TYR A 31 41.46 27.18 -32.97
C TYR A 31 41.26 26.53 -31.59
N LEU A 32 42.27 25.83 -31.07
CA LEU A 32 42.26 25.29 -29.70
C LEU A 32 42.02 26.38 -28.65
N SER A 33 42.66 27.54 -28.79
CA SER A 33 42.44 28.69 -27.90
C SER A 33 41.00 29.23 -27.96
N LYS A 34 40.38 29.24 -29.14
CA LYS A 34 38.96 29.64 -29.26
C LYS A 34 38.03 28.63 -28.59
N LEU A 35 38.32 27.33 -28.70
CA LEU A 35 37.55 26.28 -28.05
C LEU A 35 37.66 26.33 -26.52
N GLU A 36 38.88 26.50 -25.98
CA GLU A 36 39.11 26.56 -24.51
C GLU A 36 38.54 27.81 -23.83
N ASN A 37 38.25 28.86 -24.61
CA ASN A 37 37.67 30.11 -24.12
C ASN A 37 36.20 30.30 -24.56
N ASP A 38 35.54 29.22 -24.99
CA ASP A 38 34.13 29.20 -25.42
C ASP A 38 33.78 30.18 -26.56
N LYS A 39 34.77 30.59 -27.34
CA LYS A 39 34.61 31.49 -28.51
C LYS A 39 34.24 30.74 -29.79
N SER A 40 34.34 29.41 -29.77
CA SER A 40 33.95 28.55 -30.88
C SER A 40 33.46 27.21 -30.37
N VAL A 41 32.68 26.52 -31.18
CA VAL A 41 32.13 25.19 -30.90
C VAL A 41 32.69 24.21 -31.94
N PRO A 42 33.13 23.01 -31.56
CA PRO A 42 33.69 22.07 -32.53
C PRO A 42 32.60 21.48 -33.42
N SER A 43 32.96 21.15 -34.67
CA SER A 43 32.16 20.24 -35.50
C SER A 43 32.26 18.80 -34.93
N ALA A 44 31.39 17.91 -35.40
CA ALA A 44 31.43 16.51 -34.97
C ALA A 44 32.78 15.85 -35.25
N GLU A 45 33.37 16.10 -36.43
CA GLU A 45 34.69 15.59 -36.80
C GLU A 45 35.78 16.15 -35.89
N MET A 46 35.78 17.47 -35.65
CA MET A 46 36.78 18.09 -34.79
C MET A 46 36.67 17.61 -33.33
N PHE A 47 35.46 17.36 -32.85
CA PHE A 47 35.23 16.79 -31.53
C PHE A 47 35.88 15.41 -31.40
N SER A 48 35.66 14.52 -32.38
CA SER A 48 36.30 13.20 -32.39
C SER A 48 37.83 13.29 -32.48
N THR A 49 38.37 14.20 -33.30
CA THR A 49 39.82 14.44 -33.41
C THR A 49 40.43 14.93 -32.09
N ILE A 50 39.77 15.86 -31.40
CA ILE A 50 40.21 16.38 -30.10
C ILE A 50 40.23 15.26 -29.06
N LEU A 51 39.18 14.44 -28.99
CA LEU A 51 39.11 13.33 -28.05
C LEU A 51 40.13 12.24 -28.35
N ALA A 52 40.41 11.96 -29.63
CA ALA A 52 41.47 11.05 -30.03
C ALA A 52 42.86 11.57 -29.60
N GLY A 53 43.14 12.86 -29.79
CA GLY A 53 44.36 13.50 -29.31
C GLY A 53 44.47 13.50 -27.78
N LEU A 54 43.33 13.57 -27.08
CA LEU A 54 43.27 13.39 -25.62
C LEU A 54 43.33 11.93 -25.20
N GLY A 55 43.20 10.94 -26.09
CA GLY A 55 43.09 9.52 -25.73
C GLY A 55 41.97 9.25 -24.73
N MET A 56 40.82 9.90 -24.89
CA MET A 56 39.66 9.79 -24.00
C MET A 56 38.43 9.41 -24.82
N ASP A 57 37.56 8.58 -24.26
CA ASP A 57 36.28 8.25 -24.89
C ASP A 57 35.26 9.39 -24.70
N GLU A 58 34.33 9.47 -25.65
CA GLU A 58 33.25 10.46 -25.66
C GLU A 58 32.43 10.43 -24.36
N ALA A 59 32.15 9.24 -23.83
CA ALA A 59 31.28 9.10 -22.65
C ALA A 59 31.97 9.59 -21.36
N THR A 60 33.26 9.30 -21.17
CA THR A 60 34.03 9.81 -20.02
C THR A 60 34.23 11.32 -20.09
N PHE A 61 34.47 11.87 -21.28
CA PHE A 61 34.62 13.32 -21.44
C PHE A 61 33.30 14.05 -21.14
N LEU A 62 32.19 13.60 -21.74
CA LEU A 62 30.89 14.25 -21.63
C LEU A 62 30.22 14.08 -20.26
N LYS A 63 30.62 13.10 -19.45
CA LYS A 63 30.09 12.87 -18.09
C LYS A 63 30.25 14.09 -17.17
N GLU A 64 31.33 14.84 -17.33
CA GLU A 64 31.65 15.97 -16.46
C GLU A 64 31.24 17.32 -17.06
N VAL A 65 30.73 17.35 -18.30
CA VAL A 65 30.22 18.57 -18.94
C VAL A 65 28.77 18.80 -18.52
N ASP A 66 28.40 20.06 -18.26
CA ASP A 66 27.04 20.40 -17.82
C ASP A 66 25.99 20.01 -18.87
N ALA A 67 24.91 19.39 -18.40
CA ALA A 67 23.84 18.88 -19.25
C ALA A 67 23.20 19.96 -20.15
N ASP A 68 23.14 21.20 -19.67
CA ASP A 68 22.55 22.32 -20.42
C ASP A 68 23.48 22.80 -21.56
N VAL A 69 24.80 22.74 -21.36
CA VAL A 69 25.80 23.01 -22.41
C VAL A 69 25.77 21.91 -23.47
N LEU A 70 25.60 20.65 -23.06
CA LEU A 70 25.42 19.53 -23.99
C LEU A 70 24.15 19.67 -24.83
N ALA A 71 23.04 20.13 -24.24
CA ALA A 71 21.75 20.29 -24.90
C ALA A 71 21.66 21.54 -25.79
N THR A 72 22.41 22.60 -25.47
CA THR A 72 22.33 23.88 -26.19
C THR A 72 23.45 24.03 -27.21
N THR A 73 24.69 23.83 -26.78
CA THR A 73 25.88 24.20 -27.55
C THR A 73 26.44 23.03 -28.37
N LEU A 74 26.34 21.80 -27.86
CA LEU A 74 26.94 20.62 -28.48
C LEU A 74 25.91 19.63 -29.05
N CYS A 75 24.63 20.02 -29.12
CA CYS A 75 23.54 19.13 -29.52
C CYS A 75 23.57 18.73 -31.00
N HIS A 76 24.26 19.51 -31.85
CA HIS A 76 24.51 19.20 -33.26
C HIS A 76 25.50 18.05 -33.46
N ILE A 77 26.24 17.65 -32.43
CA ILE A 77 27.19 16.55 -32.49
C ILE A 77 26.45 15.23 -32.20
N PRO A 78 26.38 14.27 -33.15
CA PRO A 78 25.61 13.03 -32.98
C PRO A 78 26.03 12.17 -31.78
N ALA A 79 27.33 12.20 -31.43
CA ALA A 79 27.89 11.54 -30.25
C ALA A 79 27.24 12.03 -28.95
N VAL A 80 27.05 13.34 -28.82
CA VAL A 80 26.45 14.00 -27.66
C VAL A 80 24.97 13.67 -27.56
N THR A 81 24.25 13.68 -28.68
CA THR A 81 22.83 13.28 -28.73
C THR A 81 22.63 11.83 -28.31
N ARG A 82 23.55 10.92 -28.69
CA ARG A 82 23.51 9.51 -28.25
C ARG A 82 23.80 9.35 -26.76
N PHE A 83 24.77 10.09 -26.23
CA PHE A 83 25.12 10.06 -24.81
C PHE A 83 23.99 10.61 -23.93
N THR A 84 23.45 11.77 -24.29
CA THR A 84 22.29 12.39 -23.61
C THR A 84 21.03 11.54 -23.74
N GLY A 85 20.79 10.92 -24.90
CA GLY A 85 19.67 9.98 -25.09
C GLY A 85 19.73 8.77 -24.15
N LYS A 86 20.92 8.19 -23.94
CA LYS A 86 21.11 7.06 -23.01
C LYS A 86 20.87 7.45 -21.55
N THR A 87 21.34 8.61 -21.11
CA THR A 87 21.13 9.09 -19.73
C THR A 87 19.67 9.46 -19.47
N ILE A 88 18.99 10.08 -20.44
CA ILE A 88 17.56 10.40 -20.35
C ILE A 88 16.70 9.13 -20.32
N ALA A 89 17.02 8.11 -21.14
CA ALA A 89 16.27 6.86 -21.16
C ALA A 89 16.36 6.11 -19.81
N ALA A 90 17.54 6.04 -19.20
CA ALA A 90 17.73 5.44 -17.88
C ALA A 90 16.96 6.20 -16.78
N GLN A 91 17.01 7.53 -16.79
CA GLN A 91 16.29 8.35 -15.81
C GLN A 91 14.77 8.29 -15.99
N ALA A 92 14.30 8.21 -17.24
CA ALA A 92 12.87 8.04 -17.56
C ALA A 92 12.33 6.68 -17.09
N HIS A 93 13.13 5.61 -17.21
CA HIS A 93 12.75 4.29 -16.72
C HIS A 93 12.57 4.29 -15.20
N HIS A 94 13.54 4.84 -14.46
CA HIS A 94 13.46 4.92 -13.00
C HIS A 94 12.22 5.70 -12.54
N THR A 95 11.94 6.87 -13.13
CA THR A 95 10.73 7.60 -12.74
C THR A 95 9.46 6.84 -13.13
N ARG A 96 9.39 6.21 -14.31
CA ARG A 96 8.20 5.43 -14.70
C ARG A 96 7.91 4.33 -13.68
N GLN A 97 8.92 3.56 -13.29
CA GLN A 97 8.77 2.51 -12.28
C GLN A 97 8.29 3.08 -10.94
N TRP A 98 8.84 4.22 -10.53
CA TRP A 98 8.46 4.86 -9.28
C TRP A 98 7.02 5.40 -9.29
N LEU A 99 6.59 6.04 -10.38
CA LEU A 99 5.23 6.53 -10.56
C LEU A 99 4.22 5.38 -10.59
N TYR A 100 4.51 4.31 -11.34
CA TYR A 100 3.64 3.14 -11.37
C TYR A 100 3.59 2.43 -10.01
N GLY A 101 4.71 2.33 -9.29
CA GLY A 101 4.74 1.78 -7.94
C GLY A 101 3.91 2.59 -6.94
N ALA A 102 4.02 3.92 -6.98
CA ALA A 102 3.24 4.80 -6.11
C ALA A 102 1.74 4.77 -6.44
N ALA A 103 1.38 4.75 -7.73
CA ALA A 103 0.00 4.61 -8.16
C ALA A 103 -0.60 3.25 -7.77
N LEU A 104 0.16 2.16 -7.94
CA LEU A 104 -0.24 0.82 -7.52
C LEU A 104 -0.48 0.76 -6.01
N ALA A 105 0.43 1.34 -5.21
CA ALA A 105 0.27 1.42 -3.76
C ALA A 105 -0.99 2.20 -3.39
N TRP A 106 -1.27 3.31 -4.06
CA TRP A 106 -2.46 4.11 -3.79
C TRP A 106 -3.76 3.32 -4.04
N VAL A 107 -3.85 2.63 -5.18
CA VAL A 107 -5.00 1.77 -5.54
C VAL A 107 -5.12 0.58 -4.59
N LEU A 108 -4.00 -0.09 -4.28
CA LEU A 108 -3.98 -1.24 -3.39
C LEU A 108 -4.41 -0.87 -1.97
N GLY A 109 -3.91 0.23 -1.43
CA GLY A 109 -4.30 0.73 -0.11
C GLY A 109 -5.80 1.04 -0.04
N PHE A 110 -6.37 1.65 -1.08
CA PHE A 110 -7.81 1.92 -1.17
C PHE A 110 -8.63 0.62 -1.22
N ALA A 111 -8.21 -0.33 -2.06
CA ALA A 111 -8.86 -1.63 -2.18
C ALA A 111 -8.85 -2.41 -0.85
N MET A 112 -7.72 -2.40 -0.12
CA MET A 112 -7.63 -3.03 1.21
C MET A 112 -8.58 -2.39 2.22
N MET A 113 -8.74 -1.07 2.21
CA MET A 113 -9.68 -0.39 3.11
C MET A 113 -11.13 -0.75 2.81
N LEU A 114 -11.52 -0.84 1.52
CA LEU A 114 -12.85 -1.31 1.13
C LEU A 114 -13.08 -2.76 1.55
N ALA A 115 -12.12 -3.64 1.27
CA ALA A 115 -12.21 -5.05 1.65
C ALA A 115 -12.33 -5.27 3.16
N ALA A 116 -11.65 -4.43 3.96
CA ALA A 116 -11.77 -4.44 5.42
C ALA A 116 -13.15 -3.97 5.90
N ASN A 117 -13.69 -2.90 5.30
CA ASN A 117 -15.01 -2.38 5.64
C ASN A 117 -16.12 -3.39 5.36
N ASP A 118 -16.06 -4.02 4.18
CA ASP A 118 -17.08 -4.97 3.74
C ASP A 118 -16.94 -6.34 4.42
N GLY A 119 -15.86 -6.55 5.20
CA GLY A 119 -15.62 -7.78 5.93
C GLY A 119 -15.39 -8.98 5.01
N ILE A 120 -14.77 -8.77 3.84
CA ILE A 120 -14.51 -9.83 2.85
C ILE A 120 -13.65 -10.94 3.45
N PHE A 121 -12.65 -10.58 4.26
CA PHE A 121 -11.73 -11.54 4.89
C PHE A 121 -12.19 -11.98 6.28
N PHE A 122 -12.81 -11.08 7.05
CA PHE A 122 -13.30 -11.38 8.39
C PHE A 122 -14.76 -10.91 8.52
N SER A 123 -15.66 -11.79 8.95
CA SER A 123 -17.06 -11.44 9.15
C SER A 123 -17.21 -10.35 10.22
N ASN A 124 -17.92 -9.26 9.88
CA ASN A 124 -18.29 -8.20 10.82
C ASN A 124 -19.58 -8.51 11.59
N LYS A 125 -20.10 -9.74 11.49
CA LYS A 125 -21.36 -10.14 12.14
C LYS A 125 -21.05 -11.01 13.35
N LEU A 126 -21.54 -10.58 14.51
CA LEU A 126 -21.56 -11.37 15.74
C LEU A 126 -23.00 -11.77 16.03
N TYR A 127 -23.25 -13.08 16.07
CA TYR A 127 -24.56 -13.63 16.35
C TYR A 127 -24.65 -13.97 17.84
N LYS A 128 -25.57 -13.32 18.54
CA LYS A 128 -25.81 -13.53 19.97
C LYS A 128 -27.00 -14.43 20.16
N TYR A 129 -26.77 -15.58 20.77
CA TYR A 129 -27.81 -16.56 21.09
C TYR A 129 -28.05 -16.62 22.58
N SER A 130 -29.30 -16.79 22.98
CA SER A 130 -29.66 -16.99 24.38
C SER A 130 -30.48 -18.26 24.54
N SER A 131 -30.21 -18.98 25.62
CA SER A 131 -30.91 -20.20 25.99
C SER A 131 -31.54 -20.02 27.36
N PRO A 132 -32.88 -20.17 27.50
CA PRO A 132 -33.57 -20.00 28.78
C PRO A 132 -33.21 -21.08 29.81
N GLY A 133 -32.79 -22.28 29.37
CA GLY A 133 -32.39 -23.36 30.27
C GLY A 133 -32.24 -24.72 29.58
N VAL A 134 -32.12 -25.78 30.37
CA VAL A 134 -31.92 -27.17 29.91
C VAL A 134 -33.27 -27.90 29.82
N ILE A 135 -33.61 -28.37 28.61
CA ILE A 135 -34.79 -29.18 28.31
C ILE A 135 -34.46 -30.66 28.57
N ARG A 136 -35.25 -31.34 29.41
CA ARG A 136 -35.04 -32.77 29.72
C ARG A 136 -35.67 -33.66 28.63
N ALA A 137 -35.26 -34.93 28.60
CA ALA A 137 -35.84 -35.91 27.70
C ALA A 137 -37.36 -36.08 27.95
N GLY A 138 -38.16 -35.96 26.88
CA GLY A 138 -39.62 -36.04 26.94
C GLY A 138 -40.37 -34.73 27.20
N GLU A 139 -39.66 -33.62 27.48
CA GLU A 139 -40.28 -32.30 27.63
C GLU A 139 -40.46 -31.59 26.28
N SER A 140 -41.46 -30.70 26.20
CA SER A 140 -41.67 -29.84 25.02
C SER A 140 -40.51 -28.88 24.81
N GLU A 141 -40.17 -28.59 23.55
CA GLU A 141 -39.11 -27.64 23.20
C GLU A 141 -39.38 -26.22 23.71
N ASN A 142 -40.66 -25.86 23.85
CA ASN A 142 -41.11 -24.55 24.35
C ASN A 142 -41.51 -24.61 25.82
N ILE A 143 -41.01 -25.58 26.61
CA ILE A 143 -41.40 -25.75 28.02
C ILE A 143 -41.19 -24.47 28.83
N PHE A 144 -40.12 -23.71 28.58
CA PHE A 144 -39.84 -22.45 29.28
C PHE A 144 -40.84 -21.32 28.98
N GLN A 145 -41.59 -21.41 27.88
CA GLN A 145 -42.64 -20.45 27.52
C GLN A 145 -44.01 -20.96 27.98
N THR A 146 -44.26 -22.26 27.83
CA THR A 146 -45.58 -22.89 28.03
C THR A 146 -45.80 -23.41 29.45
N HIS A 147 -44.78 -23.50 30.30
CA HIS A 147 -44.89 -24.09 31.64
C HIS A 147 -45.96 -23.38 32.50
N ARG A 148 -45.99 -22.04 32.48
CA ARG A 148 -47.01 -21.27 33.21
C ARG A 148 -48.42 -21.54 32.68
N ASP A 149 -48.58 -21.68 31.37
CA ASP A 149 -49.88 -21.95 30.75
C ASP A 149 -50.38 -23.35 31.11
N ILE A 150 -49.49 -24.35 31.11
CA ILE A 150 -49.80 -25.72 31.51
C ILE A 150 -50.26 -25.77 32.97
N LEU A 151 -49.56 -25.07 33.87
CA LEU A 151 -49.97 -24.95 35.27
C LEU A 151 -51.33 -24.24 35.40
N GLY A 152 -51.58 -23.20 34.60
CA GLY A 152 -52.87 -22.52 34.56
C GLY A 152 -54.03 -23.43 34.13
N LEU A 153 -53.81 -24.29 33.13
CA LEU A 153 -54.78 -25.30 32.71
C LEU A 153 -55.03 -26.35 33.78
N GLN A 154 -53.99 -26.78 34.50
CA GLN A 154 -54.13 -27.71 35.62
C GLN A 154 -54.94 -27.11 36.78
N LEU A 155 -54.76 -25.82 37.05
CA LEU A 155 -55.54 -25.09 38.03
C LEU A 155 -57.02 -25.02 37.61
N GLN A 156 -57.30 -24.70 36.34
CA GLN A 156 -58.67 -24.68 35.80
C GLN A 156 -59.34 -26.07 35.83
N ALA A 157 -58.57 -27.12 35.61
CA ALA A 157 -59.03 -28.51 35.71
C ALA A 157 -59.21 -28.98 37.16
N GLY A 158 -58.92 -28.15 38.16
CA GLY A 158 -59.03 -28.47 39.58
C GLY A 158 -57.98 -29.49 40.07
N VAL A 159 -56.92 -29.69 39.30
CA VAL A 159 -55.86 -30.68 39.60
C VAL A 159 -54.86 -30.14 40.64
N ILE A 160 -54.66 -28.81 40.67
CA ILE A 160 -53.74 -28.15 41.61
C ILE A 160 -54.43 -26.96 42.28
N THR A 161 -53.97 -26.61 43.48
CA THR A 161 -54.42 -25.40 44.17
C THR A 161 -53.61 -24.16 43.73
N PRO A 162 -54.14 -22.93 43.93
CA PRO A 162 -53.40 -21.70 43.61
C PRO A 162 -52.04 -21.61 44.33
N GLY A 163 -51.96 -22.05 45.60
CA GLY A 163 -50.72 -22.02 46.37
C GLY A 163 -49.65 -22.98 45.82
N GLU A 164 -50.06 -24.17 45.38
CA GLU A 164 -49.15 -25.15 44.76
C GLU A 164 -48.66 -24.69 43.40
N MET A 165 -49.51 -24.02 42.61
CA MET A 165 -49.11 -23.41 41.34
C MET A 165 -47.96 -22.42 41.53
N TRP A 166 -48.07 -21.50 42.49
CA TRP A 166 -47.00 -20.52 42.78
C TRP A 166 -45.71 -21.19 43.25
N LYS A 167 -45.83 -22.24 44.08
CA LYS A 167 -44.67 -23.01 44.54
C LYS A 167 -43.94 -23.69 43.38
N GLN A 168 -44.68 -24.40 42.52
CA GLN A 168 -44.11 -25.10 41.36
C GLN A 168 -43.49 -24.13 40.35
N ALA A 169 -44.15 -23.00 40.09
CA ALA A 169 -43.61 -21.97 39.20
C ALA A 169 -42.30 -21.37 39.75
N SER A 170 -42.24 -21.08 41.05
CA SER A 170 -41.03 -20.56 41.71
C SER A 170 -39.88 -21.57 41.69
N GLU A 171 -40.14 -22.84 42.01
CA GLU A 171 -39.14 -23.91 41.95
C GLU A 171 -38.60 -24.13 40.53
N PHE A 172 -39.47 -24.02 39.52
CA PHE A 172 -39.08 -24.11 38.12
C PHE A 172 -38.18 -22.95 37.71
N GLU A 173 -38.54 -21.71 38.02
CA GLU A 173 -37.71 -20.54 37.71
C GLU A 173 -36.36 -20.59 38.46
N ALA A 174 -36.36 -20.85 39.77
CA ALA A 174 -35.15 -20.86 40.60
C ALA A 174 -34.16 -21.97 40.20
N THR A 175 -34.66 -23.14 39.80
CA THR A 175 -33.82 -24.32 39.54
C THR A 175 -33.51 -24.51 38.05
N ARG A 176 -34.46 -24.18 37.17
CA ARG A 176 -34.41 -24.54 35.73
C ARG A 176 -34.12 -23.35 34.82
N ALA A 177 -34.54 -22.13 35.15
CA ALA A 177 -34.35 -20.94 34.32
C ALA A 177 -32.93 -20.36 34.44
N ARG A 178 -31.92 -21.16 34.09
CA ARG A 178 -30.51 -20.74 34.03
C ARG A 178 -30.19 -20.22 32.65
N GLN A 179 -30.43 -18.93 32.45
CA GLN A 179 -30.10 -18.27 31.18
C GLN A 179 -28.60 -18.39 30.87
N ALA A 180 -28.29 -18.79 29.64
CA ALA A 180 -26.92 -18.73 29.10
C ALA A 180 -26.94 -17.98 27.78
N THR A 181 -25.93 -17.15 27.58
CA THR A 181 -25.76 -16.37 26.35
C THR A 181 -24.43 -16.74 25.73
N VAL A 182 -24.44 -17.01 24.43
CA VAL A 182 -23.24 -17.40 23.68
C VAL A 182 -23.15 -16.55 22.42
N GLU A 183 -21.93 -16.16 22.07
CA GLU A 183 -21.62 -15.31 20.93
C GLU A 183 -20.85 -16.12 19.90
N TRP A 184 -21.32 -16.11 18.65
CA TRP A 184 -20.71 -16.85 17.54
C TRP A 184 -20.43 -15.94 16.33
N PRO A 185 -19.25 -16.02 15.69
CA PRO A 185 -18.95 -15.25 14.47
C PRO A 185 -19.69 -15.71 13.20
N ALA A 186 -20.29 -16.90 13.24
CA ALA A 186 -21.01 -17.51 12.13
C ALA A 186 -22.47 -17.78 12.51
N SER A 187 -23.37 -17.63 11.53
CA SER A 187 -24.78 -17.96 11.73
C SER A 187 -24.94 -19.47 11.91
N ARG A 188 -25.63 -19.87 12.97
CA ARG A 188 -26.06 -21.24 13.24
C ARG A 188 -27.56 -21.43 12.95
N GLY A 189 -28.15 -20.49 12.21
CA GLY A 189 -29.59 -20.41 11.98
C GLY A 189 -30.30 -19.59 13.05
N THR A 190 -31.63 -19.60 13.02
CA THR A 190 -32.46 -18.90 14.01
C THR A 190 -32.49 -19.61 15.35
N VAL A 191 -32.32 -20.93 15.34
CA VAL A 191 -32.32 -21.80 16.52
C VAL A 191 -31.27 -22.89 16.32
N TYR A 192 -30.50 -23.19 17.36
CA TYR A 192 -29.67 -24.40 17.39
C TYR A 192 -29.79 -25.11 18.74
N PHE A 193 -29.45 -26.41 18.75
CA PHE A 193 -29.47 -27.25 19.94
C PHE A 193 -28.05 -27.68 20.31
N GLU A 194 -27.78 -27.72 21.61
CA GLU A 194 -26.53 -28.22 22.19
C GLU A 194 -26.86 -29.31 23.23
N GLU A 195 -26.17 -30.44 23.16
CA GLU A 195 -26.34 -31.53 24.12
C GLU A 195 -25.55 -31.25 25.39
N VAL A 196 -26.18 -31.44 26.55
CA VAL A 196 -25.60 -31.19 27.87
C VAL A 196 -25.91 -32.40 28.75
N ASP A 197 -25.08 -32.64 29.77
CA ASP A 197 -25.09 -33.80 30.68
C ASP A 197 -26.48 -34.27 31.20
N LYS A 198 -27.49 -33.39 31.24
CA LYS A 198 -28.85 -33.70 31.72
C LYS A 198 -29.98 -33.28 30.76
N GLY A 199 -29.69 -33.13 29.47
CA GLY A 199 -30.69 -32.79 28.46
C GLY A 199 -30.14 -32.02 27.25
N ARG A 200 -30.98 -31.23 26.60
CA ARG A 200 -30.57 -30.37 25.48
C ARG A 200 -30.86 -28.91 25.79
N ARG A 201 -29.97 -28.02 25.38
CA ARG A 201 -30.18 -26.58 25.44
C ARG A 201 -30.57 -26.08 24.07
N ARG A 202 -31.72 -25.42 24.00
CA ARG A 202 -32.14 -24.66 22.83
C ARG A 202 -31.60 -23.24 22.95
N PHE A 203 -30.96 -22.77 21.90
CA PHE A 203 -30.43 -21.43 21.77
C PHE A 203 -31.17 -20.71 20.65
N ASP A 204 -31.89 -19.65 21.00
CA ASP A 204 -32.59 -18.80 20.05
C ASP A 204 -31.73 -17.56 19.74
N LEU A 205 -31.72 -17.15 18.47
CA LEU A 205 -31.02 -15.94 18.04
C LEU A 205 -31.72 -14.72 18.63
N VAL A 206 -31.02 -14.00 19.52
CA VAL A 206 -31.56 -12.81 20.18
C VAL A 206 -31.25 -11.55 19.39
N HIS A 207 -29.99 -11.41 18.99
CA HIS A 207 -29.53 -10.21 18.30
C HIS A 207 -28.38 -10.53 17.35
N THR A 208 -28.33 -9.79 16.25
CA THR A 208 -27.18 -9.79 15.33
C THR A 208 -26.50 -8.44 15.46
N GLU A 209 -25.33 -8.42 16.08
CA GLU A 209 -24.55 -7.21 16.27
C GLU A 209 -23.50 -7.09 15.16
N GLN A 210 -23.33 -5.87 14.63
CA GLN A 210 -22.27 -5.58 13.67
C GLN A 210 -21.02 -5.17 14.47
N VAL A 211 -20.13 -6.12 14.71
CA VAL A 211 -18.89 -5.89 15.42
C VAL A 211 -17.75 -5.90 14.41
N GLN A 212 -16.99 -4.81 14.32
CA GLN A 212 -15.80 -4.80 13.48
C GLN A 212 -14.77 -5.78 14.03
N ALA A 213 -14.51 -6.84 13.26
CA ALA A 213 -13.50 -7.81 13.63
C ALA A 213 -12.13 -7.12 13.79
N PRO A 214 -11.33 -7.46 14.82
CA PRO A 214 -10.03 -6.83 15.03
C PRO A 214 -9.10 -7.00 13.82
N GLY A 215 -9.23 -8.10 13.08
CA GLY A 215 -8.52 -8.34 11.82
C GLY A 215 -8.86 -7.32 10.73
N ASN A 216 -10.15 -6.98 10.56
CA ASN A 216 -10.57 -5.92 9.63
C ASN A 216 -10.02 -4.56 10.04
N ARG A 217 -9.99 -4.26 11.34
CA ARG A 217 -9.42 -3.02 11.84
C ARG A 217 -7.94 -2.89 11.50
N ILE A 218 -7.15 -3.96 11.69
CA ILE A 218 -5.73 -4.01 11.30
C ILE A 218 -5.58 -3.85 9.78
N LEU A 219 -6.39 -4.57 9.00
CA LEU A 219 -6.35 -4.50 7.54
C LEU A 219 -6.68 -3.08 7.03
N GLN A 220 -7.65 -2.41 7.65
CA GLN A 220 -8.01 -1.03 7.33
C GLN A 220 -6.87 -0.06 7.65
N PHE A 221 -6.20 -0.21 8.80
CA PHE A 221 -5.04 0.59 9.16
C PHE A 221 -3.86 0.37 8.19
N LEU A 222 -3.56 -0.88 7.85
CA LEU A 222 -2.53 -1.20 6.87
C LEU A 222 -2.86 -0.60 5.50
N GLY A 223 -4.10 -0.73 5.04
CA GLY A 223 -4.58 -0.12 3.80
C GLY A 223 -4.40 1.40 3.80
N ALA A 224 -4.73 2.07 4.91
CA ALA A 224 -4.56 3.52 5.06
C ALA A 224 -3.08 3.96 4.99
N ILE A 225 -2.17 3.19 5.61
CA ILE A 225 -0.73 3.45 5.54
C ILE A 225 -0.23 3.32 4.10
N VAL A 226 -0.60 2.24 3.41
CA VAL A 226 -0.17 1.99 2.02
C VAL A 226 -0.71 3.09 1.09
N LEU A 227 -1.96 3.51 1.28
CA LEU A 227 -2.58 4.61 0.54
C LEU A 227 -1.83 5.93 0.77
N ALA A 228 -1.52 6.27 2.02
CA ALA A 228 -0.77 7.47 2.37
C ALA A 228 0.65 7.45 1.77
N CYS A 229 1.35 6.31 1.84
CA CYS A 229 2.67 6.14 1.22
C CYS A 229 2.63 6.35 -0.30
N GLY A 230 1.61 5.81 -0.99
CA GLY A 230 1.42 6.03 -2.42
C GLY A 230 1.25 7.52 -2.78
N PHE A 231 0.42 8.23 -2.01
CA PHE A 231 0.19 9.67 -2.20
C PHE A 231 1.44 10.52 -1.91
N VAL A 232 2.10 10.27 -0.78
CA VAL A 232 3.34 10.97 -0.38
C VAL A 232 4.45 10.71 -1.39
N GLY A 233 4.53 9.47 -1.92
CA GLY A 233 5.37 9.15 -3.07
C GLY A 233 5.09 10.13 -4.21
N LEU A 234 3.92 10.07 -4.85
CA LEU A 234 3.62 10.95 -5.99
C LEU A 234 3.95 12.44 -5.74
N PHE A 235 3.68 12.94 -4.53
CA PHE A 235 4.01 14.30 -4.13
C PHE A 235 5.51 14.60 -4.04
N ILE A 236 6.31 13.71 -3.45
CA ILE A 236 7.76 13.87 -3.31
C ILE A 236 8.43 13.92 -4.68
N GLU A 237 8.10 13.02 -5.61
CA GLU A 237 8.71 13.04 -6.96
C GLU A 237 8.32 14.30 -7.73
N TRP A 238 7.07 14.74 -7.62
CA TRP A 238 6.63 16.01 -8.20
C TRP A 238 7.44 17.19 -7.65
N ARG A 239 7.66 17.24 -6.32
CA ARG A 239 8.43 18.30 -5.66
C ARG A 239 9.91 18.24 -6.02
N LEU A 240 10.53 17.06 -6.04
CA LEU A 240 11.92 16.86 -6.41
C LEU A 240 12.18 17.29 -7.86
N ARG A 241 11.26 16.97 -8.78
CA ARG A 241 11.33 17.43 -10.18
C ARG A 241 11.26 18.95 -10.28
N ARG A 242 10.36 19.60 -9.53
CA ARG A 242 10.28 21.06 -9.46
C ARG A 242 11.57 21.69 -8.94
N LEU A 243 12.19 21.12 -7.92
CA LEU A 243 13.46 21.60 -7.38
C LEU A 243 14.61 21.43 -8.38
N LYS A 244 14.68 20.27 -9.06
CA LYS A 244 15.69 20.02 -10.10
C LYS A 244 15.57 20.99 -11.27
N ASN A 245 14.35 21.42 -11.61
CA ASN A 245 14.12 22.44 -12.64
C ASN A 245 14.38 23.88 -12.16
N LYS A 246 14.51 24.14 -10.85
CA LYS A 246 14.85 25.46 -10.29
C LYS A 246 16.36 25.61 -10.00
N LEU A 247 17.05 24.49 -9.81
CA LEU A 247 18.50 24.42 -9.61
C LEU A 247 19.28 24.32 -10.94
N ARG A 248 18.57 24.13 -12.05
CA ARG A 248 19.03 24.35 -13.43
C ARG A 248 18.65 25.75 -13.85
#